data_AF-A0A4R5K0M3-F1
#
_entry.id   AF-A0A4R5K0M3-F1
#
_cell.length_a   1.000
_cell.length_b   1.000
_cell.length_c   1.000
_cell.angle_alpha   90.00
_cell.angle_beta   90.00
_cell.angle_gamma   90.00
#
_symmetry.space_group_name_H-M   'P 1'
#
loop_
_entity.id
_entity.type
_entity.pdbx_description
1 polymer ?
#
loop_
_entity_poly.entity_id
_entity_poly.type
_entity_poly.pdbx_seq_one_letter_code
_entity_poly.pdbx_strand_id
1 'polypeptide(L)'
;MPALPACAYESDFHFGLTYWLATQAGFDHQQSHDIARGDELTDTGLLDAKHAIIWQLCIKRQESASTLTRFLHFRAQQPPPSLPGDRPVAPSAVFAQAQINSVLANAAHGQTAHLLKLGQALHGWQDSFAHQGVSDHHPPCPEQWVWTHAVDRGGALKHQADRTYVYPFDCREAAKTTYDILRRYRQPMNLSTTAREWPTLEPQVFAFCQLNTRTAKYQWLESHQVPQAFAIAGNTSLSDGVQHFWRPGPIDLRPVPTTDVPDYERQATGWRLDAQADELLQATLSNAVVPSSPAARQWANAFLQAWLTTPAAQLPQALAPFFGGRPLTFNDQPIEQLLRLRMTDRGVADNPEVPPDKYLGDAQGFINAGADSWRELLVPPRGQEIPALVGNDQGDGLILIALLRSAPNAVLIIKARSVEQGYAIEGLVVQVFH
;
A
#
# COMPACT_ATOMS: atom_id res chain seq x y z
N MET A 1 -11.04 -1.68 20.86
CA MET A 1 -9.56 -1.57 20.96
C MET A 1 -9.08 -0.69 19.80
N PRO A 2 -7.92 -0.02 19.87
CA PRO A 2 -7.46 0.77 18.72
C PRO A 2 -7.17 -0.15 17.54
N ALA A 3 -7.79 0.13 16.39
CA ALA A 3 -7.63 -0.62 15.14
C ALA A 3 -6.16 -0.67 14.72
N LEU A 4 -5.71 -1.81 14.18
CA LEU A 4 -4.34 -1.93 13.69
C LEU A 4 -4.10 -0.96 12.51
N PRO A 5 -2.98 -0.24 12.49
CA PRO A 5 -2.65 0.62 11.38
C PRO A 5 -2.37 -0.22 10.14
N ALA A 6 -2.69 0.35 9.00
CA ALA A 6 -2.34 -0.20 7.72
C ALA A 6 -0.87 0.14 7.42
N CYS A 7 -0.03 -0.86 7.17
CA CYS A 7 1.37 -0.63 6.82
C CYS A 7 1.50 -0.24 5.33
N ALA A 8 1.55 1.05 5.01
CA ALA A 8 1.98 1.51 3.69
C ALA A 8 3.44 1.09 3.46
N TYR A 9 3.82 0.74 2.23
CA TYR A 9 5.06 -0.02 2.00
C TYR A 9 6.31 0.83 1.72
N GLU A 10 6.17 2.15 1.69
CA GLU A 10 7.26 3.08 1.35
C GLU A 10 7.22 4.36 2.21
N SER A 11 6.65 4.30 3.41
CA SER A 11 6.53 5.51 4.23
C SER A 11 7.89 6.11 4.59
N ASP A 12 8.96 5.32 4.57
CA ASP A 12 10.33 5.84 4.70
C ASP A 12 10.70 6.81 3.59
N PHE A 13 10.21 6.61 2.36
CA PHE A 13 10.40 7.52 1.25
C PHE A 13 9.32 8.61 1.21
N HIS A 14 8.05 8.24 1.05
CA HIS A 14 6.93 9.16 0.85
C HIS A 14 6.74 10.15 2.01
N PHE A 15 6.86 9.67 3.24
CA PHE A 15 6.85 10.56 4.40
C PHE A 15 8.26 10.95 4.82
N GLY A 16 9.11 9.97 5.15
CA GLY A 16 10.38 10.20 5.84
C GLY A 16 11.38 11.03 5.04
N LEU A 17 11.74 10.56 3.85
CA LEU A 17 12.70 11.24 2.98
C LEU A 17 12.12 12.52 2.40
N THR A 18 10.85 12.53 1.97
CA THR A 18 10.17 13.75 1.51
C THR A 18 10.17 14.85 2.59
N TYR A 19 9.83 14.51 3.84
CA TYR A 19 9.90 15.45 4.96
C TYR A 19 11.31 16.03 5.10
N TRP A 20 12.31 15.15 5.14
CA TRP A 20 13.70 15.57 5.28
C TRP A 20 14.13 16.47 4.12
N LEU A 21 13.86 16.10 2.87
CA LEU A 21 14.17 16.91 1.70
C LEU A 21 13.47 18.28 1.73
N ALA A 22 12.21 18.36 2.19
CA ALA A 22 11.50 19.62 2.36
C ALA A 22 12.19 20.53 3.40
N THR A 23 12.61 19.98 4.54
CA THR A 23 13.39 20.77 5.52
C THR A 23 14.72 21.26 4.92
N GLN A 24 15.42 20.43 4.14
CA GLN A 24 16.66 20.83 3.48
C GLN A 24 16.42 21.90 2.40
N ALA A 25 15.23 21.89 1.79
CA ALA A 25 14.80 22.88 0.82
C ALA A 25 14.37 24.18 1.53
N GLY A 26 14.36 24.25 2.86
CA GLY A 26 14.11 25.46 3.64
C GLY A 26 12.65 25.70 4.03
N PHE A 27 11.78 24.70 3.84
CA PHE A 27 10.43 24.70 4.43
C PHE A 27 10.54 24.52 5.95
N ASP A 28 9.65 25.13 6.71
CA ASP A 28 9.58 24.90 8.15
C ASP A 28 9.03 23.48 8.48
N HIS A 29 9.00 23.11 9.76
CA HIS A 29 8.53 21.80 10.18
C HIS A 29 7.07 21.53 9.84
N GLN A 30 6.19 22.54 9.90
CA GLN A 30 4.77 22.40 9.59
C GLN A 30 4.58 22.21 8.08
N GLN A 31 5.24 23.02 7.27
CA GLN A 31 5.20 22.93 5.81
C GLN A 31 5.76 21.60 5.32
N SER A 32 6.89 21.16 5.89
CA SER A 32 7.51 19.87 5.57
C SER A 32 6.59 18.70 5.96
N HIS A 33 5.91 18.79 7.10
CA HIS A 33 4.89 17.84 7.51
C HIS A 33 3.72 17.82 6.53
N ASP A 34 3.15 18.98 6.15
CA ASP A 34 2.02 19.05 5.23
C ASP A 34 2.36 18.51 3.83
N ILE A 35 3.59 18.72 3.33
CA ILE A 35 4.05 18.14 2.07
C ILE A 35 4.16 16.61 2.19
N ALA A 36 4.92 16.11 3.18
CA ALA A 36 5.10 14.68 3.40
C ALA A 36 3.79 13.94 3.72
N ARG A 37 2.87 14.62 4.41
CA ARG A 37 1.52 14.16 4.66
C ARG A 37 0.71 14.04 3.38
N GLY A 38 0.79 15.03 2.48
CA GLY A 38 0.12 14.96 1.19
C GLY A 38 0.62 13.80 0.32
N ASP A 39 1.91 13.50 0.42
CA ASP A 39 2.57 12.37 -0.24
C ASP A 39 2.00 11.04 0.32
N GLU A 40 2.18 10.78 1.61
CA GLU A 40 1.75 9.56 2.31
C GLU A 40 0.24 9.31 2.33
N LEU A 41 -0.59 10.37 2.34
CA LEU A 41 -2.06 10.23 2.32
C LEU A 41 -2.58 9.63 1.01
N THR A 42 -1.81 9.69 -0.08
CA THR A 42 -2.23 9.12 -1.36
C THR A 42 -2.33 7.60 -1.28
N ASP A 43 -1.38 6.95 -0.58
CA ASP A 43 -1.42 5.53 -0.26
C ASP A 43 -2.45 5.19 0.83
N THR A 44 -2.31 5.85 1.98
CA THR A 44 -3.01 5.45 3.21
C THR A 44 -4.46 5.94 3.26
N GLY A 45 -4.80 6.98 2.49
CA GLY A 45 -6.12 7.60 2.50
C GLY A 45 -7.20 6.81 1.76
N LEU A 46 -6.83 5.78 0.99
CA LEU A 46 -7.72 5.02 0.11
C LEU A 46 -7.78 3.52 0.43
N LEU A 47 -7.26 3.11 1.57
CA LEU A 47 -7.16 1.70 1.96
C LEU A 47 -8.53 1.01 2.08
N ASP A 48 -9.54 1.73 2.56
CA ASP A 48 -10.93 1.25 2.65
C ASP A 48 -11.59 1.11 1.26
N ALA A 49 -11.12 1.89 0.28
CA ALA A 49 -11.52 1.84 -1.12
C ALA A 49 -10.80 0.74 -1.91
N LYS A 50 -9.68 0.18 -1.42
CA LYS A 50 -8.92 -0.86 -2.13
C LYS A 50 -9.78 -2.07 -2.50
N HIS A 51 -10.65 -2.54 -1.61
CA HIS A 51 -11.60 -3.62 -1.92
C HIS A 51 -12.43 -3.32 -3.18
N ALA A 52 -12.96 -2.10 -3.27
CA ALA A 52 -13.79 -1.66 -4.39
C ALA A 52 -12.95 -1.53 -5.66
N ILE A 53 -11.74 -0.96 -5.57
CA ILE A 53 -10.80 -0.85 -6.69
C ILE A 53 -10.46 -2.24 -7.23
N ILE A 54 -10.06 -3.20 -6.38
CA ILE A 54 -9.70 -4.56 -6.79
C ILE A 54 -10.90 -5.28 -7.41
N TRP A 55 -12.07 -5.19 -6.78
CA TRP A 55 -13.30 -5.75 -7.34
C TRP A 55 -13.60 -5.18 -8.73
N GLN A 56 -13.39 -3.88 -8.91
CA GLN A 56 -13.61 -3.21 -10.18
C GLN A 56 -12.58 -3.56 -11.24
N LEU A 57 -11.31 -3.64 -10.88
CA LEU A 57 -10.23 -3.99 -11.80
C LEU A 57 -10.31 -5.45 -12.23
N CYS A 58 -10.40 -6.36 -11.25
CA CYS A 58 -10.24 -7.79 -11.49
C CYS A 58 -11.54 -8.46 -11.92
N ILE A 59 -12.69 -8.02 -11.38
CA ILE A 59 -13.96 -8.72 -11.57
C ILE A 59 -14.86 -7.94 -12.54
N LYS A 60 -15.08 -6.65 -12.31
CA LYS A 60 -16.02 -5.84 -13.13
C LYS A 60 -15.40 -5.23 -14.37
N ARG A 61 -14.07 -5.16 -14.48
CA ARG A 61 -13.32 -4.58 -15.61
C ARG A 61 -13.70 -3.11 -15.85
N GLN A 62 -13.77 -2.32 -14.78
CA GLN A 62 -14.16 -0.91 -14.89
C GLN A 62 -12.97 0.00 -15.17
N GLU A 63 -13.12 0.84 -16.19
CA GLU A 63 -12.14 1.83 -16.62
C GLU A 63 -11.86 2.89 -15.57
N SER A 64 -12.86 3.28 -14.77
CA SER A 64 -12.73 4.32 -13.75
C SER A 64 -11.71 3.94 -12.66
N ALA A 65 -11.78 2.70 -12.16
CA ALA A 65 -10.83 2.21 -11.17
C ALA A 65 -9.41 2.13 -11.74
N SER A 66 -9.28 1.66 -12.99
CA SER A 66 -7.98 1.56 -13.65
C SER A 66 -7.38 2.93 -13.95
N THR A 67 -8.22 3.90 -14.32
CA THR A 67 -7.80 5.30 -14.52
C THR A 67 -7.38 5.92 -13.20
N LEU A 68 -8.11 5.66 -12.10
CA LEU A 68 -7.73 6.13 -10.77
C LEU A 68 -6.37 5.58 -10.34
N THR A 69 -6.15 4.25 -10.42
CA THR A 69 -4.85 3.64 -10.07
C THR A 69 -3.71 4.19 -10.94
N ARG A 70 -3.95 4.41 -12.24
CA ARG A 70 -3.00 5.09 -13.13
C ARG A 70 -2.69 6.52 -12.67
N PHE A 71 -3.71 7.25 -12.22
CA PHE A 71 -3.57 8.63 -11.78
C PHE A 71 -2.88 8.74 -10.43
N LEU A 72 -2.93 7.73 -9.57
CA LEU A 72 -2.32 7.83 -8.25
C LEU A 72 -0.88 7.33 -8.27
N HIS A 73 -0.62 6.16 -8.85
CA HIS A 73 0.67 5.46 -8.71
C HIS A 73 1.45 5.31 -10.02
N PHE A 74 0.82 4.80 -11.08
CA PHE A 74 1.58 4.32 -12.25
C PHE A 74 1.95 5.39 -13.27
N ARG A 75 1.14 6.44 -13.43
CA ARG A 75 1.39 7.59 -14.32
C ARG A 75 1.85 7.25 -15.76
N ALA A 76 1.43 6.11 -16.30
CA ALA A 76 1.71 5.76 -17.69
C ALA A 76 1.09 6.77 -18.66
N GLN A 77 1.69 6.98 -19.83
CA GLN A 77 1.18 7.94 -20.82
C GLN A 77 -0.12 7.46 -21.49
N GLN A 78 -0.24 6.16 -21.76
CA GLN A 78 -1.44 5.58 -22.37
C GLN A 78 -2.47 5.17 -21.31
N PRO A 79 -3.77 5.48 -21.52
CA PRO A 79 -4.84 5.12 -20.61
C PRO A 79 -5.22 3.63 -20.70
N PRO A 80 -5.87 3.08 -19.66
CA PRO A 80 -6.64 1.84 -19.80
C PRO A 80 -7.92 2.08 -20.64
N PRO A 81 -8.53 1.04 -21.23
CA PRO A 81 -7.98 -0.31 -21.40
C PRO A 81 -6.83 -0.30 -22.42
N SER A 82 -5.70 -0.89 -22.05
CA SER A 82 -4.56 -1.10 -22.96
C SER A 82 -3.73 -2.25 -22.43
N LEU A 83 -3.08 -3.01 -23.32
CA LEU A 83 -2.19 -4.09 -22.88
C LEU A 83 -0.96 -3.49 -22.17
N PRO A 84 -0.34 -4.17 -21.20
CA PRO A 84 0.80 -3.64 -20.45
C PRO A 84 1.93 -3.09 -21.33
N GLY A 85 2.23 -3.76 -22.45
CA GLY A 85 3.27 -3.33 -23.40
C GLY A 85 2.98 -2.01 -24.11
N ASP A 86 1.72 -1.60 -24.21
CA ASP A 86 1.29 -0.34 -24.84
C ASP A 86 1.26 0.82 -23.84
N ARG A 87 1.34 0.55 -22.53
CA ARG A 87 1.24 1.53 -21.45
C ARG A 87 2.42 1.46 -20.46
N PRO A 88 3.69 1.46 -20.92
CA PRO A 88 4.81 1.43 -20.01
C PRO A 88 4.82 2.66 -19.11
N VAL A 89 5.26 2.46 -17.87
CA VAL A 89 5.52 3.53 -16.91
C VAL A 89 6.92 4.08 -17.14
N ALA A 90 7.04 5.41 -17.19
CA ALA A 90 8.32 6.08 -17.29
C ALA A 90 8.26 7.43 -16.55
N PRO A 91 9.22 7.72 -15.63
CA PRO A 91 9.30 9.03 -14.96
C PRO A 91 9.47 10.22 -15.91
N SER A 92 10.01 9.98 -17.11
CA SER A 92 10.18 10.98 -18.16
C SER A 92 8.91 11.23 -18.99
N ALA A 93 7.82 10.47 -18.77
CA ALA A 93 6.58 10.66 -19.50
C ALA A 93 5.96 12.03 -19.19
N VAL A 94 5.35 12.66 -20.20
CA VAL A 94 4.65 13.95 -20.03
C VAL A 94 3.56 13.83 -18.98
N PHE A 95 2.80 12.72 -19.00
CA PHE A 95 1.74 12.47 -18.02
C PHE A 95 2.25 12.39 -16.58
N ALA A 96 3.41 11.76 -16.33
CA ALA A 96 4.01 11.68 -14.99
C ALA A 96 4.43 13.05 -14.45
N GLN A 97 4.83 13.98 -15.32
CA GLN A 97 5.24 15.33 -14.93
C GLN A 97 4.07 16.33 -14.86
N ALA A 98 2.94 16.01 -15.47
CA ALA A 98 1.85 16.96 -15.69
C ALA A 98 1.28 17.54 -14.38
N GLN A 99 1.06 16.71 -13.35
CA GLN A 99 0.51 17.19 -12.09
C GLN A 99 1.49 18.08 -11.33
N ILE A 100 2.79 17.72 -11.30
CA ILE A 100 3.84 18.57 -10.72
C ILE A 100 3.88 19.92 -11.44
N ASN A 101 3.88 19.91 -12.78
CA ASN A 101 3.92 21.14 -13.57
C ASN A 101 2.69 22.02 -13.31
N SER A 102 1.50 21.41 -13.15
CA SER A 102 0.27 22.12 -12.79
C SER A 102 0.35 22.75 -11.41
N VAL A 103 0.86 22.04 -10.41
CA VAL A 103 1.05 22.55 -9.04
C VAL A 103 2.08 23.68 -9.00
N LEU A 104 3.19 23.55 -9.74
CA LEU A 104 4.23 24.57 -9.84
C LEU A 104 3.75 25.87 -10.54
N ALA A 105 2.77 25.77 -11.44
CA ALA A 105 2.22 26.94 -12.15
C ALA A 105 1.20 27.75 -11.32
N ASN A 106 0.74 27.23 -10.18
CA ASN A 106 -0.29 27.86 -9.37
C ASN A 106 0.29 28.89 -8.40
N ALA A 107 -0.16 30.16 -8.48
CA ALA A 107 0.35 31.26 -7.65
C ALA A 107 0.13 31.13 -6.12
N ALA A 108 -0.75 30.24 -5.65
CA ALA A 108 -1.13 30.11 -4.24
C ALA A 108 -0.15 29.26 -3.40
N HIS A 109 1.16 29.43 -3.65
CA HIS A 109 2.21 28.74 -2.92
C HIS A 109 2.17 29.08 -1.42
N GLY A 110 2.37 28.08 -0.56
CA GLY A 110 2.45 28.25 0.90
C GLY A 110 1.13 28.14 1.67
N GLN A 111 -0.02 28.08 0.99
CA GLN A 111 -1.26 27.67 1.64
C GLN A 111 -1.24 26.16 1.92
N THR A 112 -1.66 25.71 3.10
CA THR A 112 -1.69 24.28 3.48
C THR A 112 -2.35 23.40 2.42
N ALA A 113 -3.49 23.83 1.86
CA ALA A 113 -4.18 23.10 0.80
C ALA A 113 -3.32 22.87 -0.45
N HIS A 114 -2.41 23.80 -0.78
CA HIS A 114 -1.51 23.69 -1.93
C HIS A 114 -0.23 22.92 -1.60
N LEU A 115 0.22 22.90 -0.34
CA LEU A 115 1.31 22.03 0.13
C LEU A 115 0.90 20.55 0.09
N LEU A 116 -0.34 20.24 0.50
CA LEU A 116 -0.90 18.88 0.38
C LEU A 116 -0.98 18.43 -1.08
N LYS A 117 -1.43 19.30 -1.99
CA LYS A 117 -1.46 19.03 -3.43
C LYS A 117 -0.06 18.81 -4.01
N LEU A 118 0.96 19.51 -3.49
CA LEU A 118 2.34 19.26 -3.87
C LEU A 118 2.76 17.86 -3.43
N GLY A 119 2.49 17.46 -2.18
CA GLY A 119 2.73 16.10 -1.70
C GLY A 119 2.07 15.03 -2.58
N GLN A 120 0.77 15.19 -2.88
CA GLN A 120 0.03 14.26 -3.75
C GLN A 120 0.62 14.18 -5.18
N ALA A 121 1.09 15.31 -5.71
CA ALA A 121 1.74 15.35 -7.02
C ALA A 121 3.13 14.69 -6.99
N LEU A 122 3.86 14.83 -5.88
CA LEU A 122 5.14 14.14 -5.65
C LEU A 122 4.92 12.63 -5.60
N HIS A 123 3.96 12.14 -4.82
CA HIS A 123 3.66 10.71 -4.65
C HIS A 123 3.62 9.95 -5.97
N GLY A 124 2.66 10.26 -6.84
CA GLY A 124 2.52 9.52 -8.10
C GLY A 124 3.71 9.68 -9.06
N TRP A 125 4.47 10.76 -8.93
CA TRP A 125 5.70 10.91 -9.68
C TRP A 125 6.86 10.10 -9.08
N GLN A 126 6.97 10.00 -7.75
CA GLN A 126 7.94 9.15 -7.06
C GLN A 126 7.66 7.67 -7.39
N ASP A 127 6.40 7.24 -7.35
CA ASP A 127 5.96 5.90 -7.71
C ASP A 127 6.31 5.50 -9.14
N SER A 128 6.40 6.48 -10.05
CA SER A 128 6.81 6.20 -11.43
C SER A 128 8.22 5.61 -11.54
N PHE A 129 9.08 5.79 -10.53
CA PHE A 129 10.40 5.13 -10.44
C PHE A 129 10.26 3.68 -9.99
N ALA A 130 9.46 3.42 -8.94
CA ALA A 130 9.19 2.07 -8.47
C ALA A 130 8.49 1.22 -9.55
N HIS A 131 7.53 1.81 -10.25
CA HIS A 131 6.74 1.12 -11.27
C HIS A 131 7.32 1.19 -12.69
N GLN A 132 8.47 1.82 -12.91
CA GLN A 132 9.05 2.01 -14.24
C GLN A 132 9.17 0.69 -15.01
N GLY A 133 8.64 0.66 -16.23
CA GLY A 133 8.68 -0.51 -17.12
C GLY A 133 7.30 -0.97 -17.56
N VAL A 134 7.21 -2.25 -17.93
CA VAL A 134 5.97 -2.89 -18.40
C VAL A 134 5.38 -3.71 -17.25
N SER A 135 4.18 -3.33 -16.80
CA SER A 135 3.47 -4.05 -15.72
C SER A 135 3.37 -5.54 -16.00
N ASP A 136 3.57 -6.33 -14.96
CA ASP A 136 3.23 -7.75 -14.95
C ASP A 136 1.72 -7.94 -14.80
N HIS A 137 1.27 -9.18 -14.91
CA HIS A 137 -0.13 -9.55 -14.76
C HIS A 137 -0.26 -10.97 -14.22
N HIS A 138 -1.17 -11.15 -13.27
CA HIS A 138 -1.52 -12.47 -12.76
C HIS A 138 -3.05 -12.66 -12.73
N PRO A 139 -3.58 -13.82 -13.17
CA PRO A 139 -4.98 -14.16 -13.00
C PRO A 139 -5.43 -14.05 -11.53
N PRO A 140 -6.68 -13.65 -11.25
CA PRO A 140 -7.81 -13.51 -12.19
C PRO A 140 -7.96 -12.11 -12.83
N CYS A 141 -7.10 -11.15 -12.50
CA CYS A 141 -7.28 -9.75 -12.88
C CYS A 141 -6.90 -9.51 -14.34
N PRO A 142 -7.77 -9.06 -15.26
CA PRO A 142 -7.40 -8.99 -16.66
C PRO A 142 -6.33 -7.93 -16.97
N GLU A 143 -5.37 -8.29 -17.82
CA GLU A 143 -4.16 -7.50 -18.12
C GLU A 143 -4.44 -6.12 -18.72
N GLN A 144 -5.61 -5.87 -19.30
CA GLN A 144 -5.94 -4.56 -19.88
C GLN A 144 -6.26 -3.48 -18.84
N TRP A 145 -6.62 -3.92 -17.62
CA TRP A 145 -7.14 -3.05 -16.56
C TRP A 145 -6.23 -2.99 -15.35
N VAL A 146 -5.51 -4.08 -15.05
CA VAL A 146 -4.70 -4.15 -13.84
C VAL A 146 -3.39 -3.38 -13.98
N TRP A 147 -2.96 -2.75 -12.89
CA TRP A 147 -1.64 -2.16 -12.78
C TRP A 147 -0.87 -2.89 -11.71
N THR A 148 0.36 -3.27 -12.03
CA THR A 148 1.25 -3.96 -11.10
C THR A 148 2.68 -3.55 -11.39
N HIS A 149 3.58 -3.89 -10.48
CA HIS A 149 5.02 -3.73 -10.70
C HIS A 149 5.48 -4.34 -12.02
N ALA A 150 6.50 -3.70 -12.60
CA ALA A 150 7.05 -4.18 -13.85
C ALA A 150 7.66 -5.58 -13.70
N VAL A 151 7.63 -6.37 -14.79
CA VAL A 151 8.17 -7.74 -14.81
C VAL A 151 9.64 -7.79 -14.38
N ASP A 152 10.43 -6.82 -14.85
CA ASP A 152 11.85 -6.66 -14.52
C ASP A 152 12.12 -6.02 -13.14
N ARG A 153 11.04 -5.66 -12.42
CA ARG A 153 11.07 -5.10 -11.06
C ARG A 153 10.42 -5.99 -9.99
N GLY A 154 10.23 -7.27 -10.30
CA GLY A 154 9.71 -8.28 -9.37
C GLY A 154 8.27 -8.72 -9.65
N GLY A 155 7.55 -8.01 -10.51
CA GLY A 155 6.22 -8.39 -11.01
C GLY A 155 5.09 -8.28 -10.00
N ALA A 156 3.92 -8.84 -10.35
CA ALA A 156 2.64 -8.57 -9.70
C ALA A 156 2.49 -9.09 -8.26
N LEU A 157 3.46 -9.87 -7.79
CA LEU A 157 3.38 -10.65 -6.56
C LEU A 157 4.42 -10.24 -5.51
N LYS A 158 5.23 -9.21 -5.76
CA LYS A 158 6.36 -8.84 -4.89
C LYS A 158 6.49 -7.33 -4.71
N HIS A 159 6.88 -6.92 -3.51
CA HIS A 159 7.22 -5.52 -3.17
C HIS A 159 8.67 -5.14 -3.48
N GLN A 160 9.32 -5.82 -4.43
CA GLN A 160 10.75 -5.62 -4.67
C GLN A 160 11.07 -4.21 -5.17
N ALA A 161 10.20 -3.65 -6.00
CA ALA A 161 10.38 -2.30 -6.55
C ALA A 161 10.19 -1.19 -5.50
N ASP A 162 9.42 -1.46 -4.45
CA ASP A 162 9.14 -0.54 -3.33
C ASP A 162 10.35 -0.35 -2.42
N ARG A 163 11.32 -1.27 -2.51
CA ARG A 163 12.47 -1.30 -1.63
C ARG A 163 13.57 -0.41 -2.19
N THR A 164 13.71 0.77 -1.62
CA THR A 164 14.77 1.75 -1.94
C THR A 164 16.17 1.14 -2.12
N TYR A 165 16.55 0.14 -1.31
CA TYR A 165 17.87 -0.53 -1.38
C TYR A 165 18.06 -1.49 -2.55
N VAL A 166 16.97 -1.94 -3.18
CA VAL A 166 17.05 -2.79 -4.38
C VAL A 166 17.40 -1.94 -5.60
N TYR A 167 16.86 -0.73 -5.69
CA TYR A 167 17.12 0.24 -6.75
C TYR A 167 17.67 1.56 -6.19
N PRO A 168 18.86 1.56 -5.55
CA PRO A 168 19.36 2.72 -4.81
C PRO A 168 19.68 3.93 -5.71
N PHE A 169 20.00 3.69 -6.98
CA PHE A 169 20.19 4.76 -7.96
C PHE A 169 18.87 5.42 -8.36
N ASP A 170 17.81 4.63 -8.57
CA ASP A 170 16.48 5.17 -8.86
C ASP A 170 15.94 5.95 -7.66
N CYS A 171 16.11 5.40 -6.45
CA CYS A 171 15.80 6.11 -5.20
C CYS A 171 16.53 7.45 -5.10
N ARG A 172 17.83 7.49 -5.44
CA ARG A 172 18.61 8.74 -5.45
C ARG A 172 18.11 9.73 -6.49
N GLU A 173 17.83 9.28 -7.72
CA GLU A 173 17.31 10.14 -8.77
C GLU A 173 15.94 10.69 -8.42
N ALA A 174 15.04 9.86 -7.89
CA ALA A 174 13.73 10.28 -7.37
C ALA A 174 13.90 11.34 -6.28
N ALA A 175 14.77 11.10 -5.29
CA ALA A 175 15.04 12.07 -4.23
C ALA A 175 15.63 13.39 -4.75
N LYS A 176 16.57 13.32 -5.70
CA LYS A 176 17.18 14.49 -6.34
C LYS A 176 16.13 15.34 -7.02
N THR A 177 15.27 14.71 -7.81
CA THR A 177 14.30 15.44 -8.62
C THR A 177 13.09 15.89 -7.78
N THR A 178 12.71 15.17 -6.72
CA THR A 178 11.86 15.71 -5.63
C THR A 178 12.46 16.98 -5.03
N TYR A 179 13.75 16.97 -4.69
CA TYR A 179 14.42 18.16 -4.15
C TYR A 179 14.40 19.34 -5.12
N ASP A 180 14.66 19.10 -6.42
CA ASP A 180 14.60 20.13 -7.46
C ASP A 180 13.16 20.67 -7.65
N ILE A 181 12.13 19.84 -7.48
CA ILE A 181 10.72 20.28 -7.48
C ILE A 181 10.43 21.16 -6.26
N LEU A 182 10.84 20.74 -5.06
CA LEU A 182 10.68 21.49 -3.82
C LEU A 182 11.35 22.87 -3.91
N ARG A 183 12.59 22.92 -4.44
CA ARG A 183 13.33 24.18 -4.68
C ARG A 183 12.57 25.11 -5.62
N ARG A 184 11.98 24.59 -6.70
CA ARG A 184 11.17 25.38 -7.64
C ARG A 184 9.88 25.89 -7.00
N TYR A 185 9.15 25.02 -6.30
CA TYR A 185 7.89 25.36 -5.65
C TYR A 185 8.06 26.50 -4.63
N ARG A 186 9.19 26.55 -3.92
CA ARG A 186 9.45 27.60 -2.93
C ARG A 186 9.93 28.93 -3.48
N GLN A 187 10.31 29.04 -4.77
CA GLN A 187 10.84 30.29 -5.34
C GLN A 187 9.93 31.51 -5.13
N PRO A 188 8.60 31.42 -5.32
CA PRO A 188 7.69 32.55 -5.06
C PRO A 188 7.34 32.72 -3.57
N MET A 189 7.87 31.88 -2.67
CA MET A 189 7.56 31.93 -1.23
C MET A 189 8.61 32.75 -0.47
N ASN A 190 8.15 33.54 0.50
CA ASN A 190 9.03 34.26 1.42
C ASN A 190 9.44 33.35 2.59
N LEU A 191 10.35 32.41 2.33
CA LEU A 191 10.92 31.53 3.34
C LEU A 191 12.22 32.10 3.92
N SER A 192 12.36 32.08 5.24
CA SER A 192 13.52 32.60 5.97
C SER A 192 14.79 31.74 5.82
N THR A 193 14.62 30.45 5.54
CA THR A 193 15.74 29.48 5.47
C THR A 193 16.21 29.31 4.03
N THR A 194 17.52 29.41 3.80
CA THR A 194 18.14 29.13 2.50
C THR A 194 18.16 27.63 2.23
N ALA A 195 17.78 27.21 1.02
CA ALA A 195 17.86 25.82 0.59
C ALA A 195 19.33 25.38 0.55
N ARG A 196 19.63 24.16 0.99
CA ARG A 196 20.97 23.58 0.89
C ARG A 196 21.30 23.21 -0.56
N GLU A 197 22.57 23.15 -0.91
CA GLU A 197 22.95 22.69 -2.24
C GLU A 197 22.99 21.16 -2.32
N TRP A 198 22.49 20.61 -3.43
CA TRP A 198 22.35 19.16 -3.64
C TRP A 198 23.62 18.35 -3.35
N PRO A 199 24.85 18.78 -3.75
CA PRO A 199 26.06 18.02 -3.46
C PRO A 199 26.33 17.79 -1.96
N THR A 200 25.73 18.60 -1.08
CA THR A 200 25.83 18.42 0.39
C THR A 200 24.87 17.34 0.89
N LEU A 201 23.74 17.16 0.18
CA LEU A 201 22.67 16.25 0.55
C LEU A 201 22.86 14.86 -0.07
N GLU A 202 23.40 14.79 -1.29
CA GLU A 202 23.50 13.56 -2.07
C GLU A 202 24.12 12.38 -1.32
N PRO A 203 25.24 12.53 -0.57
CA PRO A 203 25.80 11.40 0.16
C PRO A 203 24.86 10.85 1.25
N GLN A 204 24.10 11.72 1.92
CA GLN A 204 23.14 11.34 2.96
C GLN A 204 21.92 10.63 2.35
N VAL A 205 21.43 11.13 1.21
CA VAL A 205 20.36 10.51 0.44
C VAL A 205 20.77 9.13 -0.07
N PHE A 206 21.95 9.02 -0.69
CA PHE A 206 22.38 7.75 -1.23
C PHE A 206 22.62 6.72 -0.13
N ALA A 207 23.17 7.15 1.02
CA ALA A 207 23.26 6.31 2.20
C ALA A 207 21.89 5.82 2.67
N PHE A 208 20.87 6.70 2.74
CA PHE A 208 19.49 6.32 3.05
C PHE A 208 18.95 5.28 2.07
N CYS A 209 19.16 5.49 0.77
CA CYS A 209 18.70 4.57 -0.27
C CYS A 209 19.31 3.16 -0.13
N GLN A 210 20.51 3.02 0.45
CA GLN A 210 21.17 1.73 0.63
C GLN A 210 20.72 0.95 1.89
N LEU A 211 19.96 1.57 2.79
CA LEU A 211 19.54 0.94 4.04
C LEU A 211 18.48 -0.13 3.75
N ASN A 212 18.74 -1.38 4.14
CA ASN A 212 17.92 -2.53 3.80
C ASN A 212 17.09 -3.10 4.97
N THR A 213 17.08 -2.42 6.11
CA THR A 213 16.29 -2.83 7.29
C THR A 213 15.54 -1.65 7.89
N ARG A 214 14.41 -1.94 8.54
CA ARG A 214 13.63 -0.97 9.32
C ARG A 214 14.46 -0.35 10.43
N THR A 215 15.27 -1.15 11.12
CA THR A 215 16.17 -0.62 12.15
C THR A 215 17.12 0.43 11.59
N ALA A 216 17.76 0.16 10.46
CA ALA A 216 18.69 1.12 9.85
C ALA A 216 17.97 2.39 9.37
N LYS A 217 16.79 2.26 8.75
CA LYS A 217 15.96 3.41 8.35
C LYS A 217 15.53 4.24 9.54
N TYR A 218 15.09 3.61 10.63
CA TYR A 218 14.74 4.29 11.88
C TYR A 218 15.90 5.12 12.42
N GLN A 219 17.09 4.52 12.53
CA GLN A 219 18.29 5.20 13.02
C GLN A 219 18.66 6.41 12.14
N TRP A 220 18.56 6.26 10.82
CA TRP A 220 18.80 7.37 9.89
C TRP A 220 17.77 8.49 10.06
N LEU A 221 16.48 8.16 10.13
CA LEU A 221 15.40 9.14 10.30
C LEU A 221 15.55 9.89 11.63
N GLU A 222 15.87 9.18 12.70
CA GLU A 222 16.12 9.76 14.03
C GLU A 222 17.34 10.68 14.03
N SER A 223 18.47 10.26 13.43
CA SER A 223 19.69 11.07 13.38
C SER A 223 19.51 12.36 12.57
N HIS A 224 18.57 12.37 11.63
CA HIS A 224 18.20 13.53 10.82
C HIS A 224 16.98 14.29 11.35
N GLN A 225 16.55 13.99 12.58
CA GLN A 225 15.46 14.67 13.28
C GLN A 225 14.12 14.62 12.53
N VAL A 226 13.87 13.56 11.76
CA VAL A 226 12.57 13.32 11.14
C VAL A 226 11.60 12.90 12.24
N PRO A 227 10.46 13.59 12.40
CA PRO A 227 9.50 13.25 13.44
C PRO A 227 8.89 11.87 13.17
N GLN A 228 8.52 11.16 14.24
CA GLN A 228 7.84 9.86 14.13
C GLN A 228 8.69 8.76 13.44
N ALA A 229 10.02 8.86 13.48
CA ALA A 229 10.96 7.94 12.83
C ALA A 229 10.64 6.44 13.04
N PHE A 230 10.24 6.04 14.25
CA PHE A 230 9.88 4.64 14.54
C PHE A 230 8.60 4.20 13.81
N ALA A 231 7.57 5.05 13.80
CA ALA A 231 6.33 4.78 13.07
C ALA A 231 6.62 4.70 11.56
N ILE A 232 7.38 5.65 11.03
CA ILE A 232 7.77 5.69 9.60
C ILE A 232 8.51 4.40 9.21
N ALA A 233 9.59 4.05 9.91
CA ALA A 233 10.38 2.87 9.58
C ALA A 233 9.60 1.55 9.71
N GLY A 234 8.65 1.49 10.66
CA GLY A 234 7.79 0.33 10.85
C GLY A 234 6.75 0.13 9.74
N ASN A 235 6.32 1.21 9.09
CA ASN A 235 5.41 1.18 7.94
C ASN A 235 6.24 1.12 6.64
N THR A 236 6.97 0.02 6.44
CA THR A 236 7.74 -0.27 5.21
C THR A 236 7.78 -1.78 4.91
N SER A 237 8.21 -2.16 3.71
CA SER A 237 8.38 -3.58 3.29
C SER A 237 9.72 -4.21 3.71
N LEU A 238 10.54 -3.47 4.46
CA LEU A 238 11.88 -3.92 4.83
C LEU A 238 11.86 -4.98 5.92
N SER A 239 12.96 -5.72 6.04
CA SER A 239 13.17 -6.62 7.17
C SER A 239 13.41 -5.81 8.44
N ASP A 240 13.03 -6.34 9.60
CA ASP A 240 13.14 -5.61 10.87
C ASP A 240 14.60 -5.21 11.18
N GLY A 241 15.54 -6.12 10.93
CA GLY A 241 16.96 -5.96 11.29
C GLY A 241 17.19 -6.44 12.73
N VAL A 242 17.94 -5.67 13.53
CA VAL A 242 18.25 -6.05 14.92
C VAL A 242 17.14 -5.69 15.91
N GLN A 243 16.27 -4.74 15.56
CA GLN A 243 15.11 -4.34 16.35
C GLN A 243 13.82 -4.78 15.67
N HIS A 244 12.92 -5.39 16.45
CA HIS A 244 11.60 -5.77 15.96
C HIS A 244 10.64 -4.58 15.89
N PHE A 245 9.90 -4.47 14.78
CA PHE A 245 8.88 -3.43 14.56
C PHE A 245 7.49 -4.04 14.69
N TRP A 246 7.22 -4.70 15.82
CA TRP A 246 5.90 -5.24 16.09
C TRP A 246 4.92 -4.11 16.43
N ARG A 247 3.89 -3.93 15.59
CA ARG A 247 2.86 -2.88 15.74
C ARG A 247 3.46 -1.47 15.83
N PRO A 248 4.16 -1.00 14.79
CA PRO A 248 4.48 0.42 14.74
C PRO A 248 3.15 1.18 14.83
N GLY A 249 3.11 2.24 15.64
CA GLY A 249 1.94 3.12 15.63
C GLY A 249 1.69 3.64 14.21
N PRO A 250 0.46 4.08 13.87
CA PRO A 250 0.26 4.81 12.62
C PRO A 250 1.15 6.03 12.58
N ILE A 251 1.58 6.42 11.37
CA ILE A 251 2.12 7.75 11.15
C ILE A 251 0.98 8.74 11.42
N ASP A 252 1.23 9.75 12.25
CA ASP A 252 0.29 10.82 12.50
C ASP A 252 0.22 11.74 11.27
N LEU A 253 -0.78 11.47 10.44
CA LEU A 253 -1.13 12.22 9.24
C LEU A 253 -2.20 13.28 9.52
N ARG A 254 -2.47 13.62 10.78
CA ARG A 254 -3.33 14.76 11.12
C ARG A 254 -2.54 16.05 10.96
N PRO A 255 -3.22 17.19 10.72
CA PRO A 255 -2.59 18.48 10.99
C PRO A 255 -2.04 18.51 12.43
N VAL A 256 -0.92 19.20 12.66
CA VAL A 256 -0.36 19.44 14.00
C VAL A 256 -1.46 20.00 14.93
N PRO A 257 -1.55 19.56 16.19
CA PRO A 257 -2.82 19.19 16.82
C PRO A 257 -3.80 20.34 17.06
N THR A 258 -5.08 20.04 16.79
CA THR A 258 -6.23 20.55 17.56
C THR A 258 -6.78 19.41 18.41
N THR A 259 -7.09 19.70 19.68
CA THR A 259 -7.63 18.74 20.64
C THR A 259 -9.13 18.59 20.46
N ASP A 260 -9.55 17.45 19.89
CA ASP A 260 -10.87 16.80 19.89
C ASP A 260 -11.35 16.49 18.47
N VAL A 261 -11.18 15.22 18.08
CA VAL A 261 -11.73 14.65 16.84
C VAL A 261 -12.22 13.21 17.11
N PRO A 262 -13.47 12.86 16.79
CA PRO A 262 -14.05 11.52 17.00
C PRO A 262 -13.30 10.38 16.29
N ASP A 263 -13.41 9.15 16.80
CA ASP A 263 -12.69 7.96 16.30
C ASP A 263 -12.94 7.64 14.82
N TYR A 264 -14.11 7.96 14.27
CA TYR A 264 -14.43 7.67 12.86
C TYR A 264 -13.79 8.66 11.88
N GLU A 265 -13.41 9.86 12.33
CA GLU A 265 -12.67 10.84 11.53
C GLU A 265 -11.16 10.51 11.47
N ARG A 266 -10.70 9.47 12.20
CA ARG A 266 -9.31 8.96 12.12
C ARG A 266 -9.04 8.11 10.87
N GLN A 267 -10.05 7.75 10.09
CA GLN A 267 -9.90 6.96 8.86
C GLN A 267 -10.74 7.49 7.68
N ALA A 268 -11.37 8.66 7.77
CA ALA A 268 -12.24 9.17 6.71
C ALA A 268 -11.63 10.37 5.97
N THR A 269 -11.22 10.09 4.73
CA THR A 269 -10.91 11.04 3.65
C THR A 269 -9.65 11.88 3.87
N GLY A 270 -8.50 11.27 3.57
CA GLY A 270 -7.32 12.03 3.14
C GLY A 270 -7.78 13.01 2.04
N TRP A 271 -7.67 14.29 2.34
CA TRP A 271 -8.21 15.44 1.62
C TRP A 271 -8.32 15.29 0.09
N ARG A 272 -9.41 15.86 -0.47
CA ARG A 272 -9.75 15.94 -1.90
C ARG A 272 -8.52 15.69 -2.79
N LEU A 273 -8.50 14.50 -3.38
CA LEU A 273 -7.76 14.23 -4.61
C LEU A 273 -8.05 15.36 -5.61
N ASP A 274 -7.29 15.46 -6.70
CA ASP A 274 -7.75 16.34 -7.77
C ASP A 274 -9.23 16.03 -8.10
N ALA A 275 -9.99 17.03 -8.57
CA ALA A 275 -11.44 16.89 -8.71
C ALA A 275 -11.83 15.66 -9.56
N GLN A 276 -10.99 15.30 -10.53
CA GLN A 276 -11.21 14.15 -11.40
C GLN A 276 -10.96 12.83 -10.67
N ALA A 277 -9.89 12.71 -9.90
CA ALA A 277 -9.58 11.53 -9.11
C ALA A 277 -10.58 11.34 -7.95
N ASP A 278 -11.09 12.41 -7.34
CA ASP A 278 -12.18 12.32 -6.35
C ASP A 278 -13.48 11.85 -7.02
N GLU A 279 -13.85 12.39 -8.18
CA GLU A 279 -15.01 11.91 -8.96
C GLU A 279 -14.89 10.42 -9.31
N LEU A 280 -13.71 9.98 -9.78
CA LEU A 280 -13.43 8.57 -10.08
C LEU A 280 -13.51 7.69 -8.82
N LEU A 281 -13.01 8.17 -7.68
CA LEU A 281 -13.10 7.47 -6.41
C LEU A 281 -14.57 7.34 -5.97
N GLN A 282 -15.36 8.43 -6.00
CA GLN A 282 -16.78 8.36 -5.63
C GLN A 282 -17.56 7.43 -6.56
N ALA A 283 -17.27 7.44 -7.86
CA ALA A 283 -17.86 6.52 -8.83
C ALA A 283 -17.48 5.07 -8.50
N THR A 284 -16.21 4.82 -8.14
CA THR A 284 -15.71 3.50 -7.71
C THR A 284 -16.47 3.04 -6.46
N LEU A 285 -16.57 3.88 -5.44
CA LEU A 285 -17.21 3.53 -4.17
C LEU A 285 -18.73 3.31 -4.31
N SER A 286 -19.41 4.10 -5.14
CA SER A 286 -20.85 3.97 -5.36
C SER A 286 -21.24 2.64 -6.02
N ASN A 287 -20.30 2.01 -6.73
CA ASN A 287 -20.48 0.72 -7.40
C ASN A 287 -19.99 -0.48 -6.56
N ALA A 288 -19.62 -0.28 -5.30
CA ALA A 288 -18.99 -1.30 -4.45
C ALA A 288 -19.96 -2.20 -3.67
N VAL A 289 -21.28 -1.98 -3.78
CA VAL A 289 -22.27 -2.87 -3.15
C VAL A 289 -22.32 -4.18 -3.92
N VAL A 290 -21.75 -5.22 -3.32
CA VAL A 290 -21.68 -6.55 -3.92
C VAL A 290 -22.69 -7.48 -3.23
N PRO A 291 -23.71 -7.98 -3.94
CA PRO A 291 -24.67 -8.90 -3.33
C PRO A 291 -24.00 -10.24 -3.02
N SER A 292 -24.29 -10.76 -1.82
CA SER A 292 -23.87 -12.10 -1.39
C SER A 292 -24.96 -12.77 -0.55
N SER A 293 -25.07 -14.09 -0.67
CA SER A 293 -26.04 -14.87 0.11
C SER A 293 -25.61 -14.96 1.59
N PRO A 294 -26.54 -15.15 2.54
CA PRO A 294 -26.20 -15.41 3.94
C PRO A 294 -25.21 -16.58 4.12
N ALA A 295 -25.38 -17.66 3.36
CA ALA A 295 -24.50 -18.83 3.40
C ALA A 295 -23.07 -18.49 2.94
N ALA A 296 -22.92 -17.69 1.88
CA ALA A 296 -21.61 -17.25 1.39
C ALA A 296 -20.88 -16.38 2.43
N ARG A 297 -21.59 -15.44 3.07
CA ARG A 297 -21.05 -14.61 4.15
C ARG A 297 -20.65 -15.42 5.38
N GLN A 298 -21.46 -16.41 5.75
CA GLN A 298 -21.15 -17.31 6.86
C GLN A 298 -19.89 -18.13 6.58
N TRP A 299 -19.78 -18.71 5.37
CA TRP A 299 -18.60 -19.46 4.96
C TRP A 299 -17.34 -18.59 4.96
N ALA A 300 -17.40 -17.39 4.39
CA ALA A 300 -16.27 -16.47 4.34
C ALA A 300 -15.79 -16.07 5.75
N ASN A 301 -16.71 -15.76 6.66
CA ASN A 301 -16.37 -15.46 8.06
C ASN A 301 -15.72 -16.66 8.76
N ALA A 302 -16.24 -17.87 8.56
CA ALA A 302 -15.66 -19.08 9.13
C ALA A 302 -14.23 -19.32 8.62
N PHE A 303 -13.98 -19.11 7.32
CA PHE A 303 -12.66 -19.21 6.72
C PHE A 303 -11.68 -18.19 7.33
N LEU A 304 -12.05 -16.91 7.33
CA LEU A 304 -11.19 -15.83 7.83
C LEU A 304 -10.88 -16.01 9.32
N GLN A 305 -11.88 -16.40 10.11
CA GLN A 305 -11.70 -16.71 11.52
C GLN A 305 -10.75 -17.88 11.73
N ALA A 306 -10.92 -18.98 10.99
CA ALA A 306 -10.02 -20.14 11.07
C ALA A 306 -8.59 -19.75 10.68
N TRP A 307 -8.41 -18.98 9.60
CA TRP A 307 -7.10 -18.54 9.14
C TRP A 307 -6.37 -17.67 10.17
N LEU A 308 -7.07 -16.73 10.80
CA LEU A 308 -6.46 -15.69 11.63
C LEU A 308 -6.37 -16.03 13.12
N THR A 309 -7.13 -17.01 13.60
CA THR A 309 -7.11 -17.43 15.03
C THR A 309 -6.40 -18.76 15.26
N THR A 310 -6.22 -19.58 14.22
CA THR A 310 -5.49 -20.85 14.37
C THR A 310 -3.99 -20.59 14.52
N PRO A 311 -3.30 -21.22 15.50
CA PRO A 311 -1.85 -21.22 15.57
C PRO A 311 -1.21 -21.65 14.24
N ALA A 312 -0.13 -20.98 13.81
CA ALA A 312 0.50 -21.25 12.51
C ALA A 312 0.83 -22.75 12.29
N ALA A 313 1.25 -23.45 13.35
CA ALA A 313 1.59 -24.88 13.31
C ALA A 313 0.38 -25.83 13.07
N GLN A 314 -0.85 -25.33 13.20
CA GLN A 314 -2.09 -26.11 13.04
C GLN A 314 -2.91 -25.64 11.83
N LEU A 315 -2.40 -24.65 11.09
CA LEU A 315 -3.13 -24.02 9.99
C LEU A 315 -3.52 -24.99 8.87
N PRO A 316 -2.65 -25.95 8.42
CA PRO A 316 -3.05 -26.91 7.40
C PRO A 316 -4.29 -27.73 7.80
N GLN A 317 -4.33 -28.23 9.03
CA GLN A 317 -5.43 -29.05 9.53
C GLN A 317 -6.72 -28.23 9.69
N ALA A 318 -6.61 -27.01 10.23
CA ALA A 318 -7.77 -26.14 10.42
C ALA A 318 -8.40 -25.68 9.10
N LEU A 319 -7.61 -25.53 8.03
CA LEU A 319 -8.11 -25.07 6.74
C LEU A 319 -8.58 -26.19 5.80
N ALA A 320 -8.22 -27.45 6.06
CA ALA A 320 -8.62 -28.60 5.22
C ALA A 320 -10.13 -28.64 4.86
N PRO A 321 -11.08 -28.35 5.78
CA PRO A 321 -12.51 -28.32 5.43
C PRO A 321 -12.87 -27.33 4.32
N PHE A 322 -12.18 -26.18 4.23
CA PHE A 322 -12.42 -25.17 3.20
C PHE A 322 -11.85 -25.58 1.83
N PHE A 323 -10.97 -26.58 1.78
CA PHE A 323 -10.42 -27.15 0.56
C PHE A 323 -11.08 -28.50 0.21
N GLY A 324 -12.36 -28.66 0.54
CA GLY A 324 -13.12 -29.89 0.26
C GLY A 324 -12.69 -31.08 1.10
N GLY A 325 -12.10 -30.85 2.27
CA GLY A 325 -11.64 -31.90 3.18
C GLY A 325 -10.33 -32.58 2.76
N ARG A 326 -9.66 -32.10 1.70
CA ARG A 326 -8.36 -32.65 1.30
C ARG A 326 -7.32 -32.40 2.42
N PRO A 327 -6.45 -33.38 2.74
CA PRO A 327 -5.32 -33.14 3.62
C PRO A 327 -4.43 -32.01 3.05
N LEU A 328 -4.05 -31.07 3.91
CA LEU A 328 -3.12 -29.99 3.60
C LEU A 328 -1.83 -30.15 4.39
N THR A 329 -0.74 -29.64 3.84
CA THR A 329 0.60 -29.63 4.40
C THR A 329 1.20 -28.23 4.32
N PHE A 330 2.34 -28.00 4.97
CA PHE A 330 3.07 -26.73 4.85
C PHE A 330 3.68 -26.50 3.45
N ASN A 331 3.80 -27.56 2.64
CA ASN A 331 4.30 -27.48 1.27
C ASN A 331 3.19 -27.14 0.26
N ASP A 332 1.92 -27.10 0.68
CA ASP A 332 0.84 -26.63 -0.16
C ASP A 332 0.95 -25.11 -0.34
N GLN A 333 1.10 -24.66 -1.57
CA GLN A 333 1.25 -23.24 -1.92
C GLN A 333 0.18 -22.31 -1.28
N PRO A 334 -1.12 -22.68 -1.18
CA PRO A 334 -2.10 -21.88 -0.45
C PRO A 334 -1.78 -21.70 1.04
N ILE A 335 -1.25 -22.72 1.71
CA ILE A 335 -0.86 -22.63 3.12
C ILE A 335 0.36 -21.72 3.27
N GLU A 336 1.36 -21.86 2.41
CA GLU A 336 2.54 -21.00 2.41
C GLU A 336 2.14 -19.53 2.25
N GLN A 337 1.29 -19.20 1.27
CA GLN A 337 0.83 -17.84 1.01
C GLN A 337 0.07 -17.24 2.21
N LEU A 338 -0.82 -18.02 2.82
CA LEU A 338 -1.58 -17.59 4.00
C LEU A 338 -0.70 -17.39 5.23
N LEU A 339 0.39 -18.16 5.36
CA LEU A 339 1.39 -17.96 6.42
C LEU A 339 2.24 -16.71 6.17
N ARG A 340 2.71 -16.49 4.93
CA ARG A 340 3.48 -15.28 4.56
C ARG A 340 2.70 -14.00 4.85
N LEU A 341 1.42 -13.96 4.50
CA LEU A 341 0.53 -12.84 4.84
C LEU A 341 0.47 -12.56 6.36
N ARG A 342 0.56 -13.60 7.19
CA ARG A 342 0.55 -13.48 8.65
C ARG A 342 1.90 -13.13 9.26
N MET A 343 3.01 -13.16 8.52
CA MET A 343 4.33 -12.87 9.11
C MET A 343 4.42 -11.43 9.63
N THR A 344 5.14 -11.25 10.74
CA THR A 344 5.32 -9.94 11.39
C THR A 344 6.44 -9.13 10.73
N ASP A 345 7.52 -9.80 10.34
CA ASP A 345 8.59 -9.26 9.50
C ASP A 345 8.18 -9.36 8.02
N ARG A 346 7.96 -8.19 7.39
CA ARG A 346 7.53 -8.11 5.99
C ARG A 346 8.65 -8.32 4.99
N GLY A 347 9.87 -7.92 5.34
CA GLY A 347 11.02 -8.18 4.50
C GLY A 347 11.25 -9.67 4.29
N VAL A 348 11.06 -10.46 5.35
CA VAL A 348 11.11 -11.93 5.30
C VAL A 348 9.91 -12.51 4.56
N ALA A 349 8.71 -11.95 4.74
CA ALA A 349 7.49 -12.45 4.09
C ALA A 349 7.61 -12.53 2.56
N ASP A 350 8.30 -11.56 1.94
CA ASP A 350 8.52 -11.55 0.49
C ASP A 350 9.77 -12.32 0.03
N ASN A 351 10.58 -12.84 0.97
CA ASN A 351 11.77 -13.61 0.61
C ASN A 351 11.37 -15.07 0.28
N PRO A 352 11.42 -15.49 -1.01
CA PRO A 352 11.00 -16.84 -1.39
C PRO A 352 11.95 -17.92 -0.87
N GLU A 353 13.19 -17.58 -0.53
CA GLU A 353 14.21 -18.52 -0.03
C GLU A 353 14.04 -18.86 1.45
N VAL A 354 13.19 -18.08 2.15
CA VAL A 354 12.89 -18.29 3.56
C VAL A 354 11.46 -18.82 3.68
N PRO A 355 11.29 -20.13 3.83
CA PRO A 355 9.95 -20.69 3.98
C PRO A 355 9.39 -20.33 5.36
N PRO A 356 8.07 -20.05 5.47
CA PRO A 356 7.45 -19.62 6.73
C PRO A 356 7.55 -20.66 7.85
N ASP A 357 7.64 -21.95 7.51
CA ASP A 357 7.69 -23.05 8.47
C ASP A 357 8.90 -22.96 9.43
N LYS A 358 9.99 -22.30 9.01
CA LYS A 358 11.15 -22.00 9.87
C LYS A 358 10.83 -21.10 11.06
N TYR A 359 9.72 -20.36 11.01
CA TYR A 359 9.27 -19.49 12.10
C TYR A 359 8.21 -20.16 12.97
N LEU A 360 7.87 -21.43 12.74
CA LEU A 360 6.93 -22.14 13.60
C LEU A 360 7.50 -22.28 15.01
N GLY A 361 6.68 -21.90 16.00
CA GLY A 361 7.09 -21.87 17.41
C GLY A 361 7.69 -20.54 17.85
N ASP A 362 8.00 -19.64 16.92
CA ASP A 362 8.30 -18.25 17.25
C ASP A 362 6.99 -17.52 17.58
N ALA A 363 6.82 -17.16 18.86
CA ALA A 363 5.65 -16.42 19.34
C ALA A 363 5.51 -15.05 18.67
N GLN A 364 6.58 -14.52 18.07
CA GLN A 364 6.63 -13.25 17.37
C GLN A 364 6.69 -13.40 15.85
N GLY A 365 6.81 -14.62 15.31
CA GLY A 365 6.94 -14.85 13.87
C GLY A 365 5.66 -14.59 13.07
N PHE A 366 4.50 -14.72 13.72
CA PHE A 366 3.20 -14.58 13.08
C PHE A 366 2.22 -13.71 13.87
N ILE A 367 1.41 -12.96 13.14
CA ILE A 367 0.20 -12.33 13.63
C ILE A 367 -0.78 -13.43 14.03
N ASN A 368 -1.28 -13.31 15.25
CA ASN A 368 -2.32 -14.18 15.78
C ASN A 368 -3.37 -13.33 16.49
N ALA A 369 -4.64 -13.63 16.25
CA ALA A 369 -5.76 -12.97 16.92
C ALA A 369 -6.54 -13.94 17.81
N GLY A 370 -7.15 -13.40 18.85
CA GLY A 370 -8.18 -14.10 19.61
C GLY A 370 -9.51 -14.15 18.86
N ALA A 371 -10.39 -15.06 19.27
CA ALA A 371 -11.72 -15.27 18.67
C ALA A 371 -12.56 -13.98 18.57
N ASP A 372 -12.37 -13.04 19.51
CA ASP A 372 -13.14 -11.79 19.57
C ASP A 372 -12.45 -10.61 18.87
N SER A 373 -11.23 -10.79 18.36
CA SER A 373 -10.38 -9.69 17.87
C SER A 373 -9.90 -9.86 16.42
N TRP A 374 -10.13 -11.01 15.78
CA TRP A 374 -9.59 -11.28 14.44
C TRP A 374 -10.08 -10.30 13.38
N ARG A 375 -11.28 -9.75 13.53
CA ARG A 375 -11.83 -8.75 12.62
C ARG A 375 -11.04 -7.45 12.66
N GLU A 376 -10.41 -7.12 13.80
CA GLU A 376 -9.58 -5.93 13.95
C GLU A 376 -8.26 -6.04 13.18
N LEU A 377 -7.88 -7.25 12.70
CA LEU A 377 -6.74 -7.46 11.82
C LEU A 377 -7.03 -7.10 10.36
N LEU A 378 -8.31 -7.00 9.98
CA LEU A 378 -8.73 -6.80 8.59
C LEU A 378 -9.11 -5.34 8.33
N VAL A 379 -8.81 -4.86 7.13
CA VAL A 379 -9.37 -3.61 6.62
C VAL A 379 -10.80 -3.91 6.16
N PRO A 380 -11.84 -3.30 6.74
CA PRO A 380 -13.21 -3.53 6.26
C PRO A 380 -13.42 -2.84 4.90
N PRO A 381 -14.24 -3.41 4.00
CA PRO A 381 -14.68 -2.70 2.81
C PRO A 381 -15.54 -1.51 3.20
N ARG A 382 -15.32 -0.36 2.55
CA ARG A 382 -16.16 0.81 2.79
C ARG A 382 -17.64 0.50 2.53
N GLY A 383 -18.50 0.87 3.49
CA GLY A 383 -19.94 0.70 3.37
C GLY A 383 -20.44 -0.74 3.51
N GLN A 384 -19.61 -1.68 4.00
CA GLN A 384 -20.04 -3.06 4.28
C GLN A 384 -19.87 -3.41 5.77
N GLU A 385 -20.80 -4.20 6.30
CA GLU A 385 -20.78 -4.67 7.70
C GLU A 385 -19.83 -5.87 7.92
N ILE A 386 -19.32 -6.46 6.85
CA ILE A 386 -18.45 -7.63 6.87
C ILE A 386 -16.99 -7.22 6.72
N PRO A 387 -16.03 -7.95 7.33
CA PRO A 387 -14.62 -7.55 7.35
C PRO A 387 -13.86 -7.87 6.06
N ALA A 388 -14.56 -8.25 5.00
CA ALA A 388 -14.02 -8.61 3.69
C ALA A 388 -15.11 -8.45 2.63
N LEU A 389 -14.74 -8.25 1.37
CA LEU A 389 -15.70 -8.16 0.27
C LEU A 389 -16.04 -9.58 -0.21
N VAL A 390 -17.34 -9.88 -0.26
CA VAL A 390 -17.86 -11.20 -0.62
C VAL A 390 -18.88 -11.04 -1.75
N GLY A 391 -18.67 -11.71 -2.87
CA GLY A 391 -19.55 -11.65 -4.03
C GLY A 391 -19.61 -12.93 -4.83
N ASN A 392 -20.62 -13.05 -5.69
CA ASN A 392 -20.72 -14.21 -6.57
C ASN A 392 -19.78 -14.05 -7.78
N ASP A 393 -19.11 -15.14 -8.17
CA ASP A 393 -18.56 -15.28 -9.52
C ASP A 393 -19.72 -15.45 -10.52
N GLN A 394 -19.52 -15.37 -11.83
CA GLN A 394 -20.58 -15.47 -12.85
C GLN A 394 -21.26 -16.88 -12.96
N GLY A 395 -21.72 -17.43 -11.84
CA GLY A 395 -22.34 -18.74 -11.61
C GLY A 395 -22.65 -18.96 -10.11
N ASP A 396 -22.57 -20.20 -9.62
CA ASP A 396 -22.75 -20.54 -8.19
C ASP A 396 -21.44 -20.42 -7.36
N GLY A 397 -20.41 -19.80 -7.95
CA GLY A 397 -19.12 -19.58 -7.32
C GLY A 397 -19.12 -18.33 -6.42
N LEU A 398 -18.15 -18.30 -5.52
CA LEU A 398 -17.91 -17.24 -4.55
C LEU A 398 -16.54 -16.62 -4.79
N ILE A 399 -16.47 -15.30 -4.71
CA ILE A 399 -15.24 -14.51 -4.66
C ILE A 399 -15.18 -13.83 -3.29
N LEU A 400 -14.05 -14.01 -2.62
CA LEU A 400 -13.71 -13.37 -1.36
C LEU A 400 -12.45 -12.51 -1.57
N ILE A 401 -12.52 -11.24 -1.20
CA ILE A 401 -11.38 -10.31 -1.19
C ILE A 401 -11.18 -9.83 0.26
N ALA A 402 -10.00 -10.09 0.82
CA ALA A 402 -9.65 -9.70 2.17
C ALA A 402 -8.28 -9.02 2.22
N LEU A 403 -8.19 -7.94 3.00
CA LEU A 403 -6.96 -7.17 3.20
C LEU A 403 -6.58 -7.19 4.68
N LEU A 404 -5.33 -7.58 4.98
CA LEU A 404 -4.77 -7.48 6.33
C LEU A 404 -4.24 -6.07 6.57
N ARG A 405 -4.57 -5.46 7.72
CA ARG A 405 -4.03 -4.15 8.11
C ARG A 405 -2.50 -4.16 8.14
N SER A 406 -1.91 -5.23 8.66
CA SER A 406 -0.47 -5.38 8.70
C SER A 406 0.21 -5.58 7.33
N ALA A 407 -0.56 -5.80 6.25
CA ALA A 407 -0.09 -5.98 4.88
C ALA A 407 -1.16 -5.49 3.88
N PRO A 408 -1.49 -4.19 3.89
CA PRO A 408 -2.69 -3.68 3.24
C PRO A 408 -2.60 -3.66 1.71
N ASN A 409 -1.40 -3.75 1.14
CA ASN A 409 -1.19 -3.87 -0.29
C ASN A 409 -1.11 -5.33 -0.74
N ALA A 410 -1.07 -6.31 0.19
CA ALA A 410 -1.11 -7.73 -0.15
C ALA A 410 -2.55 -8.24 -0.01
N VAL A 411 -3.20 -8.38 -1.15
CA VAL A 411 -4.63 -8.69 -1.25
C VAL A 411 -4.81 -10.20 -1.37
N LEU A 412 -5.55 -10.78 -0.43
CA LEU A 412 -6.02 -12.15 -0.54
C LEU A 412 -7.27 -12.18 -1.44
N ILE A 413 -7.19 -12.87 -2.57
CA ILE A 413 -8.33 -13.16 -3.44
C ILE A 413 -8.56 -14.67 -3.44
N ILE A 414 -9.74 -15.08 -3.01
CA ILE A 414 -10.17 -16.48 -2.99
C ILE A 414 -11.34 -16.65 -3.95
N LYS A 415 -11.22 -17.69 -4.76
CA LYS A 415 -12.29 -18.23 -5.58
C LYS A 415 -12.72 -19.57 -5.01
N ALA A 416 -14.00 -19.72 -4.74
CA ALA A 416 -14.58 -20.95 -4.23
C ALA A 416 -15.79 -21.36 -5.08
N ARG A 417 -16.01 -22.66 -5.22
CA ARG A 417 -17.17 -23.22 -5.92
C ARG A 417 -18.18 -23.74 -4.91
N SER A 418 -19.47 -23.66 -5.25
CA SER A 418 -20.52 -24.31 -4.47
C SER A 418 -20.32 -25.84 -4.47
N VAL A 419 -20.55 -26.45 -3.31
CA VAL A 419 -20.57 -27.90 -3.09
C VAL A 419 -21.77 -28.24 -2.21
N GLU A 420 -22.13 -29.53 -2.11
CA GLU A 420 -23.33 -29.98 -1.38
C GLU A 420 -23.45 -29.40 0.05
N GLN A 421 -22.32 -29.17 0.71
CA GLN A 421 -22.25 -28.65 2.09
C GLN A 421 -21.64 -27.23 2.18
N GLY A 422 -21.82 -26.38 1.17
CA GLY A 422 -21.38 -24.98 1.20
C GLY A 422 -20.44 -24.64 0.05
N TYR A 423 -19.20 -24.26 0.36
CA TYR A 423 -18.22 -23.86 -0.65
C TYR A 423 -16.86 -24.54 -0.42
N ALA A 424 -16.14 -24.81 -1.50
CA ALA A 424 -14.77 -25.30 -1.49
C ALA A 424 -13.87 -24.39 -2.31
N ILE A 425 -12.72 -24.01 -1.76
CA ILE A 425 -11.71 -23.18 -2.43
C ILE A 425 -11.19 -23.93 -3.66
N GLU A 426 -11.27 -23.27 -4.82
CA GLU A 426 -10.71 -23.74 -6.09
C GLU A 426 -9.49 -22.94 -6.52
N GLY A 427 -9.37 -21.69 -6.03
CA GLY A 427 -8.22 -20.83 -6.29
C GLY A 427 -7.99 -19.88 -5.11
N LEU A 428 -6.72 -19.69 -4.78
CA LEU A 428 -6.26 -18.73 -3.79
C LEU A 428 -5.04 -18.02 -4.37
N VAL A 429 -5.07 -16.69 -4.37
CA VAL A 429 -3.94 -15.87 -4.78
C VAL A 429 -3.76 -14.74 -3.79
N VAL A 430 -2.49 -14.38 -3.57
CA VAL A 430 -2.09 -13.16 -2.87
C VAL A 430 -1.42 -12.29 -3.91
N GLN A 431 -2.01 -11.12 -4.17
CA GLN A 431 -1.52 -10.18 -5.18
C GLN A 431 -1.15 -8.85 -4.53
N VAL A 432 -0.08 -8.23 -5.02
CA VAL A 432 0.35 -6.91 -4.57
C VAL A 432 -0.40 -5.82 -5.36
N PHE A 433 -1.09 -4.93 -4.65
CA PHE A 433 -1.84 -3.80 -5.19
C PHE A 433 -1.42 -2.49 -4.50
N HIS A 434 -1.11 -1.49 -5.32
CA HIS A 434 -0.84 -0.12 -4.90
C HIS A 434 -2.10 0.72 -4.95
#